data_AF-A0A7S0Q2Z2-F1
#
_entry.id   AF-A0A7S0Q2Z2-F1
#
_cell.length_a   1.000
_cell.length_b   1.000
_cell.length_c   1.000
_cell.angle_alpha   90.00
_cell.angle_beta   90.00
_cell.angle_gamma   90.00
#
_symmetry.space_group_name_H-M   'P 1'
#
loop_
_entity.id
_entity.type
_entity.pdbx_description
1 polymer ?
#
loop_
_entity_poly.entity_id
_entity_poly.type
_entity_poly.pdbx_seq_one_letter_code
_entity_poly.pdbx_strand_id
1 'polypeptide(L)'
;MLANDGRLVFLDFGLMSSVEPGIMEAFARGIQAALAEDYVALAQAFKDTGFVNDPVIYIPDPGRFGYDEASGTDSGLAAFADELTEAMAVTEGSSSRFGALATVLNQELAPRWKMFTPPYILLLIRTFLTLEGIAARVDPDFNIYEMAMPWAIRRSLSPSSAQGVSAMRSTLLTADNRVQWDRLLDLIGADEPVQETPTVAVSEMASTNARAKSEAMNAAVASLLGSPSGKPLRQALIDVDLNDLVTRLLSKEARTL
;
A
#
# COMPACT_ATOMS: atom_id res chain seq x y z
N MET A 1 -22.60 3.60 -14.51
CA MET A 1 -24.04 3.26 -14.34
C MET A 1 -24.14 2.00 -13.51
N LEU A 2 -25.20 1.84 -12.70
CA LEU A 2 -25.47 0.59 -11.99
C LEU A 2 -26.43 -0.25 -12.83
N ALA A 3 -26.00 -1.43 -13.25
CA ALA A 3 -26.85 -2.39 -13.95
C ALA A 3 -27.86 -3.03 -12.98
N ASN A 4 -28.95 -3.59 -13.52
CA ASN A 4 -30.01 -4.23 -12.72
C ASN A 4 -29.51 -5.44 -11.91
N ASP A 5 -28.36 -6.00 -12.26
CA ASP A 5 -27.69 -7.10 -11.56
C ASP A 5 -26.63 -6.61 -10.55
N GLY A 6 -26.58 -5.31 -10.26
CA GLY A 6 -25.66 -4.71 -9.31
C GLY A 6 -24.26 -4.42 -9.85
N ARG A 7 -23.96 -4.71 -11.13
CA ARG A 7 -22.64 -4.40 -11.72
C ARG A 7 -22.48 -2.92 -12.04
N LEU A 8 -21.27 -2.41 -11.84
CA LEU A 8 -20.88 -1.09 -12.35
C LEU A 8 -20.49 -1.18 -13.83
N VAL A 9 -21.18 -0.37 -14.65
CA VAL A 9 -20.92 -0.22 -16.07
C VAL A 9 -20.19 1.11 -16.31
N PHE A 10 -18.94 1.02 -16.74
CA PHE A 10 -18.12 2.15 -17.18
C PHE A 10 -18.35 2.39 -18.67
N LEU A 11 -18.67 3.64 -19.03
CA LEU A 11 -19.01 4.02 -20.42
C LEU A 11 -17.98 4.98 -21.04
N ASP A 12 -17.19 5.66 -20.21
CA ASP A 12 -16.23 6.66 -20.65
C ASP A 12 -14.81 6.24 -20.25
N PHE A 13 -13.91 6.27 -21.23
CA PHE A 13 -12.49 5.93 -21.12
C PHE A 13 -11.59 7.06 -21.71
N GLY A 14 -12.12 8.28 -21.86
CA GLY A 14 -11.41 9.40 -22.47
C GLY A 14 -10.21 9.93 -21.67
N LEU A 15 -10.14 9.63 -20.37
CA LEU A 15 -9.07 10.05 -19.45
C LEU A 15 -8.16 8.91 -18.99
N MET A 16 -8.05 7.85 -19.80
CA MET A 16 -7.15 6.73 -19.50
C MET A 16 -5.68 7.14 -19.66
N SER A 17 -4.82 6.62 -18.78
CA SER A 17 -3.37 6.78 -18.85
C SER A 17 -2.68 5.46 -18.55
N SER A 18 -1.44 5.33 -18.99
CA SER A 18 -0.59 4.17 -18.71
C SER A 18 0.37 4.52 -17.58
N VAL A 19 0.56 3.60 -16.64
CA VAL A 19 1.50 3.75 -15.53
C VAL A 19 2.53 2.64 -15.65
N GLU A 20 3.81 2.96 -15.44
CA GLU A 20 4.86 1.95 -15.53
C GLU A 20 4.75 0.93 -14.41
N PRO A 21 5.17 -0.33 -14.63
CA PRO A 21 5.03 -1.38 -13.64
C PRO A 21 5.77 -1.11 -12.32
N GLY A 22 6.94 -0.46 -12.38
CA GLY A 22 7.70 -0.07 -11.19
C GLY A 22 6.96 0.98 -10.34
N ILE A 23 6.33 1.96 -10.99
CA ILE A 23 5.50 2.97 -10.32
C ILE A 23 4.27 2.31 -9.68
N MET A 24 3.61 1.37 -10.37
CA MET A 24 2.49 0.61 -9.79
C MET A 24 2.91 -0.20 -8.56
N GLU A 25 4.11 -0.79 -8.56
CA GLU A 25 4.67 -1.50 -7.41
C GLU A 25 4.98 -0.54 -6.25
N ALA A 26 5.52 0.65 -6.55
CA ALA A 26 5.77 1.67 -5.54
C ALA A 26 4.47 2.22 -4.93
N PHE A 27 3.40 2.41 -5.73
CA PHE A 27 2.08 2.77 -5.22
C PHE A 27 1.50 1.69 -4.30
N ALA A 28 1.64 0.41 -4.65
CA ALA A 28 1.19 -0.68 -3.78
C ALA A 28 1.90 -0.66 -2.42
N ARG A 29 3.22 -0.44 -2.41
CA ARG A 29 3.99 -0.26 -1.17
C ARG A 29 3.54 0.98 -0.40
N GLY A 30 3.32 2.10 -1.08
CA GLY A 30 2.86 3.35 -0.47
C GLY A 30 1.50 3.22 0.21
N ILE A 31 0.56 2.48 -0.39
CA ILE A 31 -0.76 2.20 0.23
C ILE A 31 -0.59 1.40 1.53
N GLN A 32 0.23 0.34 1.51
CA GLN A 32 0.50 -0.47 2.70
C GLN A 32 1.17 0.36 3.80
N ALA A 33 2.18 1.14 3.43
CA ALA A 33 2.92 2.01 4.34
C ALA A 33 2.01 3.09 4.96
N ALA A 34 1.15 3.73 4.17
CA ALA A 34 0.20 4.72 4.67
C ALA A 34 -0.84 4.14 5.62
N LEU A 35 -1.27 2.88 5.40
CA LEU A 35 -2.20 2.19 6.29
C LEU A 35 -1.52 1.77 7.60
N ALA A 36 -0.28 1.27 7.53
CA ALA A 36 0.51 0.86 8.69
C ALA A 36 1.15 2.03 9.45
N GLU A 37 0.96 3.28 8.97
CA GLU A 37 1.63 4.48 9.48
C GLU A 37 3.17 4.37 9.47
N ASP A 38 3.71 3.56 8.55
CA ASP A 38 5.14 3.43 8.29
C ASP A 38 5.59 4.55 7.33
N TYR A 39 5.84 5.72 7.90
CA TYR A 39 6.23 6.90 7.12
C TYR A 39 7.61 6.78 6.48
N VAL A 40 8.48 5.89 6.98
CA VAL A 40 9.78 5.61 6.37
C VAL A 40 9.59 4.84 5.07
N ALA A 41 8.78 3.78 5.09
CA ALA A 41 8.41 3.05 3.87
C ALA A 41 7.61 3.93 2.89
N LEU A 42 6.77 4.82 3.41
CA LEU A 42 6.01 5.77 2.58
C LEU A 42 6.93 6.79 1.89
N ALA A 43 7.92 7.33 2.60
CA ALA A 43 8.94 8.22 2.04
C ALA A 43 9.74 7.52 0.93
N GLN A 44 10.14 6.26 1.14
CA GLN A 44 10.79 5.46 0.10
C GLN A 44 9.88 5.29 -1.13
N ALA A 45 8.58 5.04 -0.93
CA ALA A 45 7.62 4.96 -2.03
C ALA A 45 7.49 6.30 -2.79
N PHE A 46 7.55 7.45 -2.10
CA PHE A 46 7.61 8.74 -2.76
C PHE A 46 8.87 8.93 -3.59
N LYS A 47 10.02 8.42 -3.12
CA LYS A 47 11.25 8.45 -3.92
C LYS A 47 11.14 7.55 -5.16
N ASP A 48 10.66 6.32 -4.98
CA ASP A 48 10.51 5.33 -6.06
C ASP A 48 9.48 5.75 -7.13
N THR A 49 8.47 6.53 -6.76
CA THR A 49 7.48 7.11 -7.70
C THR A 49 7.98 8.38 -8.39
N GLY A 50 9.13 8.91 -7.98
CA GLY A 50 9.67 10.19 -8.45
C GLY A 50 8.93 11.41 -7.89
N PHE A 51 8.18 11.24 -6.79
CA PHE A 51 7.48 12.32 -6.09
C PHE A 51 8.45 13.24 -5.33
N VAL A 52 9.58 12.68 -4.89
CA VAL A 52 10.73 13.40 -4.36
C VAL A 52 11.97 13.11 -5.22
N ASN A 53 12.94 14.01 -5.18
CA ASN A 53 14.20 13.81 -5.90
C ASN A 53 15.02 12.65 -5.33
N ASP A 54 15.90 12.07 -6.14
CA ASP A 54 16.91 11.10 -5.69
C ASP A 54 18.30 11.64 -6.08
N PRO A 55 19.13 12.10 -5.13
CA PRO A 55 18.88 12.13 -3.68
C PRO A 55 17.83 13.19 -3.27
N VAL A 56 17.24 13.01 -2.09
CA VAL A 56 16.23 13.90 -1.51
C VAL A 56 16.88 15.22 -1.09
N ILE A 57 16.35 16.34 -1.59
CA ILE A 57 16.94 17.68 -1.39
C ILE A 57 16.06 18.54 -0.50
N TYR A 58 16.66 19.12 0.54
CA TYR A 58 16.06 20.16 1.36
C TYR A 58 16.32 21.55 0.75
N ILE A 59 15.27 22.30 0.44
CA ILE A 59 15.33 23.56 -0.32
C ILE A 59 16.05 24.68 0.46
N PRO A 60 15.75 24.94 1.75
CA PRO A 60 16.37 26.05 2.47
C PRO A 60 17.89 25.94 2.59
N ASP A 61 18.41 24.71 2.57
CA ASP A 61 19.84 24.42 2.51
C ASP A 61 20.07 23.09 1.76
N PRO A 62 20.32 23.14 0.44
CA PRO A 62 20.49 21.95 -0.40
C PRO A 62 21.68 21.06 -0.03
N GLY A 63 22.62 21.55 0.80
CA GLY A 63 23.76 20.78 1.29
C GLY A 63 23.55 20.19 2.68
N ARG A 64 22.44 20.53 3.37
CA ARG A 64 22.15 20.09 4.74
C ARG A 64 21.95 18.59 4.85
N PHE A 65 21.26 18.03 3.86
CA PHE A 65 21.02 16.61 3.73
C PHE A 65 21.48 16.19 2.35
N GLY A 66 22.13 15.04 2.27
CA GLY A 66 22.72 14.55 1.03
C GLY A 66 23.04 13.08 1.07
N TYR A 67 23.40 12.58 -0.11
CA TYR A 67 23.90 11.23 -0.28
C TYR A 67 25.30 11.13 0.32
N ASP A 68 25.46 10.28 1.32
CA ASP A 68 26.78 9.95 1.84
C ASP A 68 27.39 8.83 0.99
N GLU A 69 28.41 9.18 0.18
CA GLU A 69 29.12 8.23 -0.68
C GLU A 69 29.82 7.10 0.10
N ALA A 70 30.16 7.32 1.37
CA ALA A 70 30.84 6.32 2.19
C ALA A 70 29.88 5.26 2.77
N SER A 71 28.66 5.65 3.12
CA SER A 71 27.63 4.73 3.67
C SER A 71 26.60 4.27 2.63
N GLY A 72 26.52 4.95 1.48
CA GLY A 72 25.50 4.71 0.46
C GLY A 72 24.08 5.08 0.90
N THR A 73 23.94 5.89 1.94
CA THR A 73 22.65 6.27 2.51
C THR A 73 22.29 7.72 2.16
N ASP A 74 21.02 7.92 1.80
CA ASP A 74 20.46 9.24 1.57
C ASP A 74 19.94 9.79 2.91
N SER A 75 20.74 10.65 3.54
CA SER A 75 20.35 11.32 4.80
C SER A 75 19.11 12.20 4.65
N GLY A 76 18.79 12.63 3.42
CA GLY A 76 17.60 13.41 3.11
C GLY A 76 16.31 12.57 3.20
N LEU A 77 16.37 11.27 2.89
CA LEU A 77 15.20 10.41 2.96
C LEU A 77 14.74 10.19 4.41
N ALA A 78 15.69 9.95 5.33
CA ALA A 78 15.39 9.77 6.75
C ALA A 78 14.80 11.06 7.34
N ALA A 79 15.43 12.20 7.11
CA ALA A 79 14.93 13.49 7.58
C ALA A 79 13.56 13.86 6.97
N PHE A 80 13.32 13.53 5.70
CA PHE A 80 12.00 13.69 5.08
C PHE A 80 10.94 12.81 5.75
N ALA A 81 11.28 11.55 6.06
CA ALA A 81 10.36 10.64 6.75
C ALA A 81 10.04 11.10 8.18
N ASP A 82 11.03 11.62 8.91
CA ASP A 82 10.85 12.17 10.25
C ASP A 82 9.90 13.40 10.21
N GLU A 83 10.14 14.35 9.30
CA GLU A 83 9.27 15.51 9.14
C GLU A 83 7.86 15.14 8.66
N LEU A 84 7.72 14.11 7.81
CA LEU A 84 6.43 13.58 7.39
C LEU A 84 5.67 12.99 8.60
N THR A 85 6.36 12.24 9.45
CA THR A 85 5.80 11.66 10.68
C THR A 85 5.29 12.74 11.62
N GLU A 86 6.12 13.77 11.88
CA GLU A 86 5.76 14.90 12.73
C GLU A 86 4.56 15.67 12.18
N ALA A 87 4.54 15.96 10.88
CA ALA A 87 3.45 16.69 10.25
C ALA A 87 2.13 15.90 10.26
N MET A 88 2.19 14.58 10.03
CA MET A 88 1.02 13.70 10.10
C MET A 88 0.46 13.57 11.52
N ALA A 89 1.32 13.61 12.55
CA ALA A 89 0.88 13.55 13.95
C ALA A 89 0.11 14.80 14.41
N VAL A 90 0.41 15.97 13.83
CA VAL A 90 -0.24 17.24 14.16
C VAL A 90 -1.47 17.51 13.31
N THR A 91 -1.53 16.94 12.11
CA THR A 91 -2.64 17.17 11.18
C THR A 91 -3.85 16.35 11.61
N GLU A 92 -4.90 17.01 12.12
CA GLU A 92 -6.18 16.35 12.37
C GLU A 92 -6.72 15.78 11.05
N GLY A 93 -6.94 14.46 11.02
CA GLY A 93 -7.48 13.75 9.87
C GLY A 93 -8.91 14.20 9.59
N SER A 94 -9.10 15.26 8.82
CA SER A 94 -10.42 15.81 8.52
C SER A 94 -11.22 14.82 7.66
N SER A 95 -12.03 13.92 8.24
CA SER A 95 -12.93 12.98 7.54
C SER A 95 -12.34 12.06 6.43
N SER A 96 -11.08 12.26 6.02
CA SER A 96 -10.41 11.63 4.88
C SER A 96 -8.91 11.56 5.18
N ARG A 97 -8.36 10.34 5.27
CA ARG A 97 -6.94 10.09 5.53
C ARG A 97 -6.07 10.51 4.34
N PHE A 98 -6.57 10.33 3.11
CA PHE A 98 -5.86 10.74 1.90
C PHE A 98 -5.81 12.28 1.77
N GLY A 99 -6.87 12.98 2.17
CA GLY A 99 -6.92 14.43 2.24
C GLY A 99 -5.94 15.02 3.25
N ALA A 100 -5.77 14.37 4.41
CA ALA A 100 -4.76 14.76 5.41
C ALA A 100 -3.34 14.64 4.83
N LEU A 101 -3.02 13.50 4.22
CA LEU A 101 -1.71 13.29 3.57
C LEU A 101 -1.48 14.31 2.45
N ALA A 102 -2.48 14.58 1.61
CA ALA A 102 -2.38 15.59 0.56
C ALA A 102 -2.15 17.00 1.12
N THR A 103 -2.74 17.32 2.28
CA THR A 103 -2.53 18.59 2.99
C THR A 103 -1.11 18.70 3.50
N VAL A 104 -0.61 17.70 4.20
CA VAL A 104 0.78 17.64 4.71
C VAL A 104 1.79 17.78 3.59
N LEU A 105 1.61 17.02 2.49
CA LEU A 105 2.54 17.09 1.35
C LEU A 105 2.59 18.48 0.73
N ASN A 106 1.44 19.13 0.54
CA ASN A 106 1.38 20.43 -0.13
C ASN A 106 1.72 21.62 0.78
N GLN A 107 1.32 21.60 2.05
CA GLN A 107 1.42 22.74 2.95
C GLN A 107 2.68 22.69 3.84
N GLU A 108 3.10 21.50 4.27
CA GLU A 108 4.19 21.35 5.24
C GLU A 108 5.51 20.91 4.59
N LEU A 109 5.45 19.96 3.65
CA LEU A 109 6.64 19.35 3.05
C LEU A 109 7.10 20.05 1.77
N ALA A 110 6.19 20.37 0.84
CA ALA A 110 6.53 21.01 -0.43
C ALA A 110 7.31 22.35 -0.30
N PRO A 111 7.10 23.20 0.72
CA PRO A 111 7.91 24.40 0.89
C PRO A 111 9.37 24.12 1.29
N ARG A 112 9.63 22.97 1.93
CA ARG A 112 10.92 22.61 2.52
C ARG A 112 11.70 21.59 1.70
N TRP A 113 11.02 20.75 0.95
CA TRP A 113 11.63 19.65 0.21
C TRP A 113 11.41 19.80 -1.28
N LYS A 114 12.45 19.45 -2.07
CA LYS A 114 12.37 19.48 -3.52
C LYS A 114 11.54 18.30 -4.02
N MET A 115 10.25 18.53 -4.08
CA MET A 115 9.26 17.58 -4.58
C MET A 115 9.04 17.82 -6.07
N PHE A 116 9.01 16.72 -6.82
CA PHE A 116 8.60 16.73 -8.21
C PHE A 116 7.31 15.96 -8.28
N THR A 117 6.20 16.59 -8.63
CA THR A 117 4.97 15.83 -8.86
C THR A 117 4.80 15.60 -10.35
N PRO A 118 5.09 14.39 -10.88
CA PRO A 118 4.75 14.04 -12.24
C PRO A 118 3.29 14.37 -12.56
N PRO A 119 2.97 14.89 -13.77
CA PRO A 119 1.60 15.29 -14.12
C PRO A 119 0.56 14.19 -13.91
N TYR A 120 0.92 12.92 -14.14
CA TYR A 120 0.01 11.80 -13.93
C TYR A 120 -0.35 11.61 -12.44
N ILE A 121 0.56 11.91 -11.50
CA ILE A 121 0.29 11.79 -10.07
C ILE A 121 -0.73 12.86 -9.62
N LEU A 122 -0.64 14.08 -10.15
CA LEU A 122 -1.66 15.12 -9.87
C LEU A 122 -3.06 14.67 -10.32
N LEU A 123 -3.15 14.00 -11.48
CA LEU A 123 -4.41 13.46 -11.99
C LEU A 123 -4.93 12.32 -11.11
N LEU A 124 -4.04 11.43 -10.65
CA LEU A 124 -4.40 10.35 -9.72
C LEU A 124 -4.87 10.89 -8.38
N ILE A 125 -4.15 11.83 -7.76
CA ILE A 125 -4.54 12.49 -6.49
C ILE A 125 -5.93 13.13 -6.64
N ARG A 126 -6.15 13.89 -7.72
CA ARG A 126 -7.46 14.51 -7.97
C ARG A 126 -8.56 13.46 -8.11
N THR A 127 -8.29 12.35 -8.79
CA THR A 127 -9.26 11.26 -8.98
C THR A 127 -9.54 10.55 -7.65
N PHE A 128 -8.54 10.33 -6.80
CA PHE A 128 -8.74 9.72 -5.49
C PHE A 128 -9.54 10.64 -4.56
N LEU A 129 -9.23 11.94 -4.51
CA LEU A 129 -10.00 12.91 -3.72
C LEU A 129 -11.47 12.98 -4.15
N THR A 130 -11.76 12.92 -5.46
CA THR A 130 -13.15 12.91 -5.93
C THR A 130 -13.84 11.59 -5.62
N LEU A 131 -13.18 10.45 -5.80
CA LEU A 131 -13.74 9.14 -5.46
C LEU A 131 -14.00 9.00 -3.96
N GLU A 132 -13.06 9.40 -3.11
CA GLU A 132 -13.21 9.40 -1.65
C GLU A 132 -14.35 10.34 -1.23
N GLY A 133 -14.42 11.55 -1.78
CA GLY A 133 -15.50 12.48 -1.48
C GLY A 133 -16.89 11.99 -1.92
N ILE A 134 -16.98 11.19 -2.99
CA ILE A 134 -18.24 10.53 -3.40
C ILE A 134 -18.56 9.37 -2.46
N ALA A 135 -17.58 8.54 -2.13
CA ALA A 135 -17.74 7.38 -1.26
C ALA A 135 -18.16 7.79 0.16
N ALA A 136 -17.54 8.84 0.72
CA ALA A 136 -17.85 9.39 2.04
C ALA A 136 -19.30 9.87 2.19
N ARG A 137 -20.00 10.18 1.09
CA ARG A 137 -21.44 10.52 1.12
C ARG A 137 -22.35 9.29 1.29
N VAL A 138 -21.86 8.12 0.91
CA VAL A 138 -22.60 6.86 0.97
C VAL A 138 -22.22 6.09 2.24
N ASP A 139 -20.93 6.05 2.56
CA ASP A 139 -20.35 5.39 3.72
C ASP A 139 -19.46 6.40 4.47
N PRO A 140 -19.93 6.98 5.59
CA PRO A 140 -19.15 7.95 6.36
C PRO A 140 -17.84 7.40 6.94
N ASP A 141 -17.76 6.07 7.13
CA ASP A 141 -16.58 5.39 7.68
C ASP A 141 -15.65 4.85 6.56
N PHE A 142 -15.87 5.31 5.32
CA PHE A 142 -15.10 4.85 4.16
C PHE A 142 -13.61 5.21 4.26
N ASN A 143 -12.76 4.18 4.32
CA ASN A 143 -11.31 4.32 4.24
C ASN A 143 -10.78 3.83 2.90
N ILE A 144 -10.31 4.77 2.06
CA ILE A 144 -9.83 4.46 0.72
C ILE A 144 -8.61 3.52 0.71
N TYR A 145 -7.75 3.60 1.73
CA TYR A 145 -6.56 2.74 1.81
C TYR A 145 -6.93 1.29 2.05
N GLU A 146 -7.87 1.03 2.96
CA GLU A 146 -8.38 -0.32 3.23
C GLU A 146 -9.07 -0.93 2.02
N MET A 147 -9.86 -0.12 1.29
CA MET A 147 -10.52 -0.57 0.07
C MET A 147 -9.53 -0.88 -1.06
N ALA A 148 -8.37 -0.22 -1.06
CA ALA A 148 -7.30 -0.47 -2.02
C ALA A 148 -6.38 -1.66 -1.63
N MET A 149 -6.44 -2.17 -0.40
CA MET A 149 -5.55 -3.23 0.09
C MET A 149 -5.58 -4.51 -0.77
N PRO A 150 -6.73 -5.05 -1.18
CA PRO A 150 -6.76 -6.25 -2.04
C PRO A 150 -5.98 -6.05 -3.34
N TRP A 151 -6.05 -4.86 -3.93
CA TRP A 151 -5.25 -4.51 -5.10
C TRP A 151 -3.76 -4.38 -4.77
N ALA A 152 -3.42 -3.69 -3.68
CA ALA A 152 -2.04 -3.47 -3.26
C ALA A 152 -1.32 -4.81 -2.97
N ILE A 153 -1.96 -5.71 -2.25
CA ILE A 153 -1.45 -7.06 -1.96
C ILE A 153 -1.27 -7.86 -3.24
N ARG A 154 -2.28 -7.90 -4.11
CA ARG A 154 -2.19 -8.59 -5.40
C ARG A 154 -1.01 -8.09 -6.22
N ARG A 155 -0.81 -6.77 -6.26
CA ARG A 155 0.28 -6.14 -7.00
C ARG A 155 1.64 -6.46 -6.37
N SER A 156 1.75 -6.41 -5.05
CA SER A 156 2.96 -6.75 -4.29
C SER A 156 3.38 -8.22 -4.47
N LEU A 157 2.39 -9.13 -4.59
CA LEU A 157 2.61 -10.56 -4.85
C LEU A 157 2.85 -10.89 -6.34
N SER A 158 2.67 -9.93 -7.25
CA SER A 158 2.94 -10.10 -8.69
C SER A 158 3.90 -9.05 -9.25
N PRO A 159 5.09 -8.93 -8.65
CA PRO A 159 6.07 -7.96 -9.11
C PRO A 159 6.56 -8.34 -10.51
N SER A 160 6.87 -7.32 -11.28
CA SER A 160 7.44 -7.42 -12.63
C SER A 160 8.87 -6.89 -12.68
N SER A 161 9.28 -6.04 -11.73
CA SER A 161 10.65 -5.55 -11.61
C SER A 161 11.53 -6.51 -10.80
N ALA A 162 12.85 -6.51 -11.06
CA ALA A 162 13.80 -7.32 -10.28
C ALA A 162 13.82 -6.91 -8.80
N GLN A 163 13.76 -5.61 -8.53
CA GLN A 163 13.65 -5.06 -7.17
C GLN A 163 12.36 -5.53 -6.48
N GLY A 164 11.23 -5.47 -7.18
CA GLY A 164 9.94 -5.95 -6.67
C GLY A 164 9.94 -7.45 -6.37
N VAL A 165 10.57 -8.27 -7.22
CA VAL A 165 10.72 -9.72 -6.96
C VAL A 165 11.55 -9.95 -5.70
N SER A 166 12.65 -9.22 -5.52
CA SER A 166 13.48 -9.32 -4.33
C SER A 166 12.74 -8.87 -3.06
N ALA A 167 12.00 -7.76 -3.13
CA ALA A 167 11.20 -7.24 -2.02
C ALA A 167 10.05 -8.20 -1.65
N MET A 168 9.29 -8.69 -2.63
CA MET A 168 8.25 -9.70 -2.40
C MET A 168 8.83 -10.94 -1.73
N ARG A 169 9.99 -11.43 -2.22
CA ARG A 169 10.64 -12.59 -1.64
C ARG A 169 11.09 -12.34 -0.21
N SER A 170 11.71 -11.20 0.10
CA SER A 170 12.19 -10.88 1.45
C SER A 170 11.07 -10.57 2.44
N THR A 171 9.86 -10.27 1.96
CA THR A 171 8.66 -10.19 2.81
C THR A 171 8.13 -11.58 3.14
N LEU A 172 8.09 -12.49 2.16
CA LEU A 172 7.50 -13.83 2.32
C LEU A 172 8.47 -14.83 2.96
N LEU A 173 9.75 -14.75 2.62
CA LEU A 173 10.77 -15.76 2.93
C LEU A 173 12.01 -15.12 3.57
N THR A 174 12.64 -15.83 4.49
CA THR A 174 13.97 -15.48 5.00
C THR A 174 15.05 -15.79 3.97
N ALA A 175 16.29 -15.37 4.22
CA ALA A 175 17.44 -15.71 3.38
C ALA A 175 17.67 -17.23 3.26
N ASP A 176 17.25 -18.00 4.27
CA ASP A 176 17.31 -19.47 4.30
C ASP A 176 16.04 -20.13 3.74
N ASN A 177 15.20 -19.38 3.01
CA ASN A 177 13.93 -19.83 2.43
C ASN A 177 12.88 -20.34 3.42
N ARG A 178 12.93 -19.88 4.68
CA ARG A 178 11.87 -20.15 5.66
C ARG A 178 10.76 -19.14 5.54
N VAL A 179 9.51 -19.55 5.76
CA VAL A 179 8.36 -18.65 5.65
C VAL A 179 8.33 -17.68 6.84
N GLN A 180 8.19 -16.39 6.55
CA GLN A 180 7.98 -15.36 7.56
C GLN A 180 6.48 -15.24 7.85
N TRP A 181 5.98 -16.16 8.68
CA TRP A 181 4.54 -16.30 8.92
C TRP A 181 3.89 -15.06 9.52
N ASP A 182 4.53 -14.40 10.47
CA ASP A 182 3.98 -13.21 11.11
C ASP A 182 3.70 -12.12 10.05
N ARG A 183 4.69 -11.84 9.19
CA ARG A 183 4.54 -10.90 8.06
C ARG A 183 3.53 -11.35 7.02
N LEU A 184 3.42 -12.66 6.77
CA LEU A 184 2.47 -13.20 5.82
C LEU A 184 1.02 -13.05 6.32
N LEU A 185 0.80 -13.31 7.61
CA LEU A 185 -0.49 -13.15 8.27
C LEU A 185 -0.91 -11.68 8.36
N ASP A 186 0.03 -10.80 8.69
CA ASP A 186 -0.16 -9.34 8.63
C ASP A 186 -0.55 -8.90 7.22
N LEU A 187 0.14 -9.42 6.20
CA LEU A 187 -0.08 -9.05 4.81
C LEU A 187 -1.43 -9.53 4.26
N ILE A 188 -1.97 -10.66 4.71
CA ILE A 188 -3.30 -11.13 4.28
C ILE A 188 -4.45 -10.58 5.16
N GLY A 189 -4.12 -9.80 6.21
CA GLY A 189 -5.11 -9.22 7.11
C GLY A 189 -5.86 -10.27 7.94
N ALA A 190 -5.19 -11.37 8.31
CA ALA A 190 -5.81 -12.45 9.10
C ALA A 190 -6.14 -12.02 10.54
N ASP A 191 -5.59 -10.88 11.01
CA ASP A 191 -5.59 -10.48 12.42
C ASP A 191 -6.44 -9.22 12.73
N GLU A 192 -7.35 -8.76 11.86
CA GLU A 192 -8.27 -7.66 12.25
C GLU A 192 -9.39 -8.18 13.18
N PRO A 193 -9.41 -7.86 14.49
CA PRO A 193 -10.60 -8.05 15.30
C PRO A 193 -11.67 -7.08 14.80
N VAL A 194 -12.81 -7.62 14.39
CA VAL A 194 -14.00 -6.82 14.07
C VAL A 194 -14.39 -6.03 15.32
N GLN A 195 -14.07 -4.73 15.35
CA GLN A 195 -14.55 -3.85 16.42
C GLN A 195 -16.04 -3.59 16.19
N GLU A 196 -16.88 -4.24 17.01
CA GLU A 196 -18.32 -4.00 17.05
C GLU A 196 -18.61 -2.66 17.75
N THR A 197 -18.95 -1.62 16.98
CA THR A 197 -19.64 -0.43 17.50
C THR A 197 -21.16 -0.55 17.31
N PRO A 198 -21.98 -0.12 18.29
CA PRO A 198 -23.39 -0.50 18.34
C PRO A 198 -24.30 0.54 17.64
N THR A 199 -24.63 0.30 16.36
CA THR A 199 -25.82 0.87 15.71
C THR A 199 -26.29 -0.05 14.58
N VAL A 200 -27.52 -0.58 14.71
CA VAL A 200 -28.02 -1.75 13.95
C VAL A 200 -27.99 -1.58 12.42
N ALA A 201 -28.18 -0.38 11.88
CA ALA A 201 -28.15 -0.13 10.44
C ALA A 201 -26.72 0.06 9.87
N VAL A 202 -25.80 0.62 10.67
CA VAL A 202 -24.39 0.78 10.29
C VAL A 202 -23.66 -0.56 10.40
N SER A 203 -24.07 -1.39 11.36
CA SER A 203 -23.56 -2.75 11.59
C SER A 203 -23.79 -3.69 10.40
N GLU A 204 -24.96 -3.64 9.74
CA GLU A 204 -25.21 -4.47 8.56
C GLU A 204 -24.33 -4.08 7.38
N MET A 205 -24.15 -2.79 7.11
CA MET A 205 -23.34 -2.28 6.00
C MET A 205 -21.83 -2.51 6.24
N ALA A 206 -21.35 -2.31 7.47
CA ALA A 206 -19.98 -2.59 7.86
C ALA A 206 -19.64 -4.09 7.74
N SER A 207 -20.55 -4.97 8.17
CA SER A 207 -20.36 -6.43 8.07
C SER A 207 -20.38 -6.94 6.62
N THR A 208 -21.17 -6.31 5.74
CA THR A 208 -21.13 -6.63 4.30
C THR A 208 -19.83 -6.16 3.65
N ASN A 209 -19.35 -4.97 4.00
CA ASN A 209 -18.07 -4.45 3.51
C ASN A 209 -16.88 -5.33 3.95
N ALA A 210 -16.85 -5.78 5.20
CA ALA A 210 -15.80 -6.67 5.69
C ALA A 210 -15.76 -8.03 4.97
N ARG A 211 -16.93 -8.63 4.72
CA ARG A 211 -17.04 -9.87 3.92
C ARG A 211 -16.58 -9.65 2.48
N ALA A 212 -17.03 -8.57 1.84
CA ALA A 212 -16.61 -8.23 0.49
C ALA A 212 -15.08 -7.98 0.40
N LYS A 213 -14.48 -7.34 1.40
CA LYS A 213 -13.02 -7.13 1.53
C LYS A 213 -12.28 -8.48 1.58
N SER A 214 -12.71 -9.40 2.44
CA SER A 214 -12.11 -10.73 2.56
C SER A 214 -12.27 -11.58 1.29
N GLU A 215 -13.45 -11.57 0.68
CA GLU A 215 -13.70 -12.27 -0.59
C GLU A 215 -12.84 -11.71 -1.72
N ALA A 216 -12.75 -10.38 -1.82
CA ALA A 216 -11.87 -9.71 -2.79
C ALA A 216 -10.40 -10.06 -2.56
N MET A 217 -9.96 -10.13 -1.29
CA MET A 217 -8.61 -10.54 -0.92
C MET A 217 -8.31 -11.97 -1.38
N ASN A 218 -9.17 -12.91 -1.01
CA ASN A 218 -9.01 -14.32 -1.36
C ASN A 218 -9.05 -14.53 -2.87
N ALA A 219 -9.96 -13.87 -3.59
CA ALA A 219 -10.02 -13.93 -5.04
C ALA A 219 -8.77 -13.31 -5.70
N ALA A 220 -8.25 -12.22 -5.15
CA ALA A 220 -7.06 -11.55 -5.65
C ALA A 220 -5.82 -12.45 -5.58
N VAL A 221 -5.63 -13.15 -4.46
CA VAL A 221 -4.51 -14.10 -4.27
C VAL A 221 -4.72 -15.39 -5.08
N ALA A 222 -5.92 -15.99 -5.02
CA ALA A 222 -6.22 -17.23 -5.70
C ALA A 222 -6.09 -17.11 -7.23
N SER A 223 -6.58 -16.02 -7.81
CA SER A 223 -6.43 -15.76 -9.24
C SER A 223 -4.98 -15.58 -9.68
N LEU A 224 -4.10 -15.16 -8.76
CA LEU A 224 -2.68 -14.93 -9.04
C LEU A 224 -1.92 -16.24 -9.25
N LEU A 225 -2.19 -17.26 -8.42
CA LEU A 225 -1.49 -18.55 -8.49
C LEU A 225 -1.65 -19.22 -9.87
N GLY A 226 -2.82 -19.05 -10.50
CA GLY A 226 -3.09 -19.56 -11.85
C GLY A 226 -2.66 -18.64 -13.00
N SER A 227 -2.29 -17.38 -12.74
CA SER A 227 -2.00 -16.41 -13.80
C SER A 227 -0.51 -16.40 -14.21
N PRO A 228 -0.17 -15.88 -15.41
CA PRO A 228 1.22 -15.64 -15.80
C PRO A 228 1.94 -14.67 -14.85
N SER A 229 1.22 -13.67 -14.32
CA SER A 229 1.78 -12.67 -13.40
C SER A 229 2.13 -13.22 -12.02
N GLY A 230 1.60 -14.38 -11.62
CA GLY A 230 1.98 -15.08 -10.39
C GLY A 230 3.26 -15.92 -10.49
N LYS A 231 4.02 -15.85 -11.59
CA LYS A 231 5.28 -16.60 -11.74
C LYS A 231 6.26 -16.36 -10.57
N PRO A 232 6.53 -15.11 -10.12
CA PRO A 232 7.43 -14.87 -9.00
C PRO A 232 6.94 -15.53 -7.71
N LEU A 233 5.63 -15.42 -7.42
CA LEU A 233 5.04 -16.04 -6.23
C LEU A 233 5.17 -17.57 -6.28
N ARG A 234 4.86 -18.21 -7.41
CA ARG A 234 5.06 -19.65 -7.58
C ARG A 234 6.51 -20.07 -7.41
N GLN A 235 7.45 -19.27 -7.91
CA GLN A 235 8.87 -19.55 -7.74
C GLN A 235 9.29 -19.45 -6.27
N ALA A 236 8.81 -18.43 -5.54
CA ALA A 236 9.03 -18.34 -4.11
C ALA A 236 8.46 -19.56 -3.37
N LEU A 237 7.24 -20.01 -3.72
CA LEU A 237 6.62 -21.20 -3.13
C LEU A 237 7.40 -22.50 -3.40
N ILE A 238 8.04 -22.63 -4.56
CA ILE A 238 8.88 -23.78 -4.90
C ILE A 238 10.17 -23.78 -4.06
N ASP A 239 10.71 -22.61 -3.76
CA ASP A 239 11.98 -22.49 -3.04
C ASP A 239 11.85 -22.66 -1.52
N VAL A 240 10.62 -22.69 -0.98
CA VAL A 240 10.35 -22.82 0.46
C VAL A 240 10.99 -24.08 1.03
N ASP A 241 11.62 -23.95 2.21
CA ASP A 241 12.06 -25.10 2.98
C ASP A 241 10.87 -25.95 3.45
N LEU A 242 10.64 -27.05 2.72
CA LEU A 242 9.55 -27.99 2.98
C LEU A 242 9.64 -28.63 4.36
N ASN A 243 10.84 -28.79 4.93
CA ASN A 243 10.99 -29.39 6.26
C ASN A 243 10.48 -28.44 7.35
N ASP A 244 10.80 -27.15 7.23
CA ASP A 244 10.31 -26.10 8.13
C ASP A 244 8.79 -25.98 8.04
N LEU A 245 8.25 -25.97 6.81
CA LEU A 245 6.82 -25.88 6.56
C LEU A 245 6.04 -27.06 7.16
N VAL A 246 6.51 -28.30 6.94
CA VAL A 246 5.87 -29.51 7.49
C VAL A 246 5.97 -29.54 9.02
N THR A 247 7.11 -29.13 9.58
CA THR A 247 7.30 -29.08 11.04
C THR A 247 6.31 -28.11 11.69
N ARG A 248 6.05 -26.97 11.06
CA ARG A 248 5.08 -25.99 11.56
C ARG A 248 3.63 -26.42 11.35
N LEU A 249 3.30 -27.05 10.23
CA LEU A 249 1.97 -27.62 9.96
C LEU A 249 1.59 -28.74 10.96
N LEU A 250 2.59 -29.44 11.49
CA LEU A 250 2.45 -30.46 12.53
C LEU A 250 2.52 -29.90 13.95
N SER A 251 2.89 -28.62 14.12
CA SER A 251 2.96 -27.97 15.42
C SER A 251 1.54 -27.62 15.92
N LYS A 252 1.41 -27.42 17.24
CA LYS A 252 0.10 -27.07 17.84
C LYS A 252 -0.43 -25.70 17.40
N GLU A 253 0.44 -24.81 16.92
CA GLU A 253 0.07 -23.47 16.44
C GLU A 253 -0.68 -23.51 15.10
N ALA A 254 -0.51 -24.56 14.30
CA ALA A 254 -1.28 -24.74 13.06
C ALA A 254 -2.75 -25.14 13.31
N ARG A 255 -3.13 -25.54 14.53
CA ARG A 255 -4.52 -25.88 14.86
C ARG A 255 -5.40 -24.65 15.16
N THR A 256 -4.80 -23.48 15.25
CA THR A 256 -5.48 -22.20 15.53
C THR A 256 -5.53 -21.27 14.32
N LEU A 257 -4.97 -21.68 13.17
CA LEU A 257 -5.08 -21.02 11.87
C LEU A 257 -6.33 -21.47 11.10
#